data_AF-D8PSJ6-F1
#
_entry.id   AF-D8PSJ6-F1
#
_cell.length_a   1.000
_cell.length_b   1.000
_cell.length_c   1.000
_cell.angle_alpha   90.00
_cell.angle_beta   90.00
_cell.angle_gamma   90.00
#
_symmetry.space_group_name_H-M   'P 1'
#
loop_
_entity.id
_entity.type
_entity.pdbx_description
1 polymer ?
#
loop_
_entity_poly.entity_id
_entity_poly.type
_entity_poly.pdbx_seq_one_letter_code
_entity_poly.pdbx_strand_id
1 'polypeptide(L)' 'MDPGLAIIAVSLAFFVVGSYSIFFSAFLPLTGISVLDALALDTHYKYLAVLLIPTSTYFVIANWVGWQYYQNS' A
#
# COMPACT_ATOMS: atom_id res chain seq x y z
N MET A 1 -10.96 1.89 -27.45
CA MET A 1 -9.78 1.89 -26.57
C MET A 1 -9.37 0.45 -26.37
N ASP A 2 -8.10 0.12 -26.61
CA ASP A 2 -7.62 -1.24 -26.39
C ASP A 2 -7.67 -1.57 -24.89
N PRO A 3 -8.25 -2.73 -24.50
CA PRO A 3 -8.40 -3.08 -23.10
C PRO A 3 -7.06 -3.16 -22.35
N GLY A 4 -5.97 -3.53 -23.04
CA GLY A 4 -4.62 -3.53 -22.45
C GLY A 4 -4.14 -2.12 -22.07
N LEU A 5 -4.39 -1.13 -22.92
CA LEU A 5 -4.02 0.26 -22.63
C LEU A 5 -4.84 0.83 -21.46
N ALA A 6 -6.11 0.44 -21.36
CA ALA A 6 -6.98 0.82 -20.25
C ALA A 6 -6.47 0.26 -18.92
N ILE A 7 -6.06 -1.02 -18.88
CA ILE A 7 -5.47 -1.64 -17.69
C ILE A 7 -4.20 -0.89 -17.27
N ILE A 8 -3.29 -0.62 -18.21
CA ILE A 8 -2.04 0.10 -17.93
C ILE A 8 -2.34 1.49 -17.37
N ALA A 9 -3.26 2.24 -17.99
CA ALA A 9 -3.63 3.57 -17.53
C ALA A 9 -4.21 3.55 -16.12
N VAL A 10 -5.09 2.60 -15.81
CA VAL A 10 -5.70 2.46 -14.48
C VAL A 10 -4.65 2.06 -13.44
N SER A 11 -3.76 1.11 -13.76
CA SER A 11 -2.67 0.71 -12.86
C SER A 11 -1.72 1.87 -12.56
N LEU A 12 -1.38 2.66 -13.58
CA LEU A 12 -0.49 3.80 -13.42
C LEU A 12 -1.16 4.91 -12.59
N ALA A 13 -2.43 5.21 -12.85
CA ALA A 13 -3.22 6.14 -12.04
C ALA A 13 -3.28 5.69 -10.58
N PHE A 14 -3.55 4.41 -10.33
CA PHE A 14 -3.57 3.84 -8.98
C PHE A 14 -2.23 3.99 -8.27
N PHE A 15 -1.13 3.71 -8.96
CA PHE A 15 0.21 3.82 -8.39
C PHE A 15 0.58 5.27 -8.06
N VAL A 16 0.24 6.22 -8.94
CA VAL A 16 0.46 7.66 -8.73
C VAL A 16 -0.36 8.17 -7.54
N VAL A 17 -1.66 7.87 -7.49
CA VAL A 17 -2.54 8.30 -6.40
C VAL A 17 -2.13 7.69 -5.06
N GLY A 18 -1.82 6.39 -5.04
CA GLY A 18 -1.36 5.69 -3.84
C GLY A 18 -0.01 6.24 -3.35
N SER A 19 0.94 6.45 -4.26
CA SER A 19 2.24 7.02 -3.90
C SER A 19 2.12 8.43 -3.36
N TYR A 20 1.30 9.28 -4.01
CA TYR A 20 1.00 10.63 -3.53
C TYR A 20 0.40 10.58 -2.12
N SER A 21 -0.66 9.78 -1.96
CA SER A 21 -1.42 9.74 -0.70
C SER A 21 -0.56 9.28 0.46
N ILE A 22 0.33 8.31 0.27
CA ILE A 22 1.09 7.68 1.36
C ILE A 22 2.44 8.36 1.60
N PHE A 23 3.23 8.60 0.56
CA PHE A 23 4.62 9.04 0.72
C PHE A 23 4.79 10.55 0.57
N PHE A 24 4.07 11.18 -0.36
CA PHE A 24 4.34 12.56 -0.76
C PHE A 24 3.42 13.59 -0.11
N SER A 25 2.20 13.20 0.30
CA SER A 25 1.21 14.11 0.91
C SER A 25 1.65 14.77 2.22
N ALA A 26 2.69 14.25 2.88
CA ALA A 26 3.31 14.88 4.05
C ALA A 26 4.21 16.08 3.68
N PHE A 27 4.66 16.16 2.43
CA PHE A 27 5.62 17.17 1.95
C PHE A 27 5.01 18.17 0.96
N LEU A 28 3.86 17.84 0.36
CA LEU A 28 3.16 18.70 -0.59
C LEU A 28 1.93 19.36 0.03
N PRO A 29 1.56 20.57 -0.43
CA PRO A 29 0.30 21.20 -0.04
C PRO A 29 -0.91 20.40 -0.55
N LEU A 30 -2.05 20.62 0.10
CA LEU A 30 -3.34 20.04 -0.28
C LEU A 30 -3.69 20.37 -1.74
N THR A 31 -4.28 19.39 -2.42
CA THR A 31 -4.61 19.49 -3.85
C THR A 31 -5.88 20.28 -4.13
N GLY A 32 -6.73 20.48 -3.11
CA GLY A 32 -8.06 21.06 -3.25
C GLY A 32 -9.11 20.06 -3.75
N ILE A 33 -8.72 18.82 -4.04
CA ILE A 33 -9.62 17.75 -4.45
C ILE A 33 -10.05 16.99 -3.20
N SER A 34 -11.32 17.09 -2.82
CA SER A 34 -11.83 16.57 -1.53
C SER A 34 -11.47 15.11 -1.25
N VAL A 35 -11.47 14.25 -2.27
CA VAL A 35 -11.13 12.82 -2.12
C VAL A 35 -9.63 12.63 -1.83
N LEU A 36 -8.75 13.30 -2.57
CA LEU A 36 -7.30 13.20 -2.36
C LEU A 36 -6.89 13.87 -1.04
N ASP A 37 -7.53 14.97 -0.70
CA ASP A 37 -7.26 15.70 0.53
C ASP A 37 -7.74 14.90 1.76
N ALA A 38 -8.87 14.19 1.67
CA ALA A 38 -9.30 13.27 2.72
C ALA A 38 -8.29 12.14 2.95
N LEU A 39 -7.72 11.57 1.87
CA LEU A 39 -6.66 10.56 1.96
C LEU A 39 -5.35 11.12 2.52
N ALA A 40 -5.00 12.34 2.15
CA ALA A 40 -3.79 13.02 2.65
C ALA A 40 -3.86 13.32 4.14
N LEU A 41 -5.05 13.71 4.62
CA LEU A 41 -5.35 14.10 6.00
C LEU A 41 -5.66 12.92 6.92
N ASP A 42 -5.79 11.69 6.40
CA ASP A 42 -5.90 10.51 7.24
C ASP A 42 -4.61 10.35 8.06
N THR A 43 -4.73 10.40 9.38
CA THR A 43 -3.61 10.24 10.32
C THR A 43 -3.60 8.87 11.00
N HIS A 44 -4.65 8.09 10.85
CA HIS A 44 -4.87 6.87 11.62
C HIS A 44 -4.58 5.60 10.81
N TYR A 45 -5.01 5.55 9.54
CA TYR A 45 -4.87 4.34 8.70
C TYR A 45 -3.95 4.51 7.49
N LYS A 46 -3.40 5.71 7.28
CA LYS A 46 -2.55 6.06 6.14
C LYS A 46 -1.42 5.08 5.82
N TYR A 47 -0.74 4.58 6.84
CA TYR A 47 0.38 3.63 6.68
C TYR A 47 -0.01 2.17 6.90
N LEU A 48 -1.27 1.90 7.28
CA LEU A 48 -1.72 0.55 7.63
C LEU A 48 -1.44 -0.42 6.49
N ALA A 49 -1.89 -0.10 5.27
CA ALA A 49 -1.74 -0.99 4.12
C ALA A 49 -0.26 -1.29 3.79
N VAL A 50 0.62 -0.28 3.85
CA VAL A 50 2.05 -0.45 3.58
C VAL A 50 2.73 -1.26 4.66
N LEU A 51 2.37 -1.05 5.93
CA LEU A 51 2.91 -1.81 7.05
C LEU A 51 2.33 -3.23 7.14
N LEU A 52 1.14 -3.47 6.59
CA LEU A 52 0.51 -4.79 6.53
C LEU A 52 1.32 -5.76 5.68
N ILE A 53 1.93 -5.29 4.58
CA ILE A 53 2.74 -6.13 3.69
C ILE A 53 3.93 -6.77 4.42
N PRO A 54 4.88 -6.03 5.02
CA PRO A 54 6.02 -6.64 5.72
C PRO A 54 5.59 -7.38 6.98
N THR A 55 4.59 -6.90 7.73
CA THR A 55 4.16 -7.57 8.97
C THR A 55 3.50 -8.91 8.69
N SER A 56 2.59 -8.99 7.73
CA SER A 56 1.95 -10.26 7.33
C SER A 56 2.95 -11.21 6.69
N THR A 57 3.83 -10.72 5.81
CA THR A 57 4.88 -11.53 5.18
C THR A 57 5.80 -12.13 6.24
N TYR A 58 6.27 -11.31 7.18
CA TYR A 58 7.13 -11.77 8.27
C TYR A 58 6.41 -12.79 9.15
N PHE A 59 5.15 -12.54 9.50
CA PHE A 59 4.34 -13.49 10.28
C PHE A 59 4.24 -14.86 9.61
N VAL A 60 3.93 -14.89 8.30
CA VAL A 60 3.84 -16.14 7.53
C VAL A 60 5.19 -16.86 7.47
N ILE A 61 6.29 -16.14 7.23
CA ILE A 61 7.64 -16.70 7.19
C ILE A 61 8.03 -17.29 8.55
N ALA A 62 7.83 -16.53 9.63
CA ALA A 62 8.17 -16.97 10.97
C ALA A 62 7.37 -18.22 11.38
N ASN A 63 6.07 -18.25 11.05
CA ASN A 63 5.22 -19.42 11.30
C ASN A 63 5.68 -20.64 10.50
N TRP A 64 5.99 -20.46 9.22
CA TRP A 64 6.51 -21.53 8.37
C TRP A 64 7.81 -22.10 8.91
N VAL A 65 8.78 -21.22 9.22
CA VAL A 65 10.10 -21.62 9.74
C VAL A 65 9.96 -22.31 11.10
N GLY A 66 9.09 -21.80 11.99
CA GLY A 66 8.80 -22.44 13.27
C GLY A 66 8.24 -23.85 13.11
N TRP A 67 7.34 -24.05 12.15
CA TRP A 67 6.80 -25.38 11.83
C TRP A 67 7.86 -26.34 11.31
N GLN A 68 8.79 -25.86 10.47
CA GLN A 68 9.91 -26.67 9.99
C GLN A 68 10.82 -27.14 11.13
N TYR A 69 11.08 -26.28 12.13
CA TYR A 69 11.81 -26.69 13.32
C TYR A 69 11.03 -27.69 14.16
N TYR A 70 9.72 -27.49 14.36
CA TYR A 70 8.89 -28.42 15.12
C TYR A 70 8.84 -29.83 14.51
N GLN A 71 8.76 -29.94 13.18
CA GLN A 71 8.70 -31.24 12.50
C GLN A 71 10.04 -31.98 12.43
N ASN A 72 11.15 -31.25 12.40
CA ASN A 72 12.48 -31.82 12.16
C ASN A 72 13.40 -31.79 13.40
N SER A 73 12.84 -31.51 14.59
CA SER A 73 13.55 -31.60 15.88
C SER A 73 13.21 -32.88 16.63
#